data_AF-A0A3N6NVI4-F1
#
_entry.id   AF-A0A3N6NVI4-F1
#
_cell.length_a   1.000
_cell.length_b   1.000
_cell.length_c   1.000
_cell.angle_alpha   90.00
_cell.angle_beta   90.00
_cell.angle_gamma   90.00
#
_symmetry.space_group_name_H-M   'P 1'
#
loop_
_entity.id
_entity.type
_entity.pdbx_description
1 polymer ?
#
loop_
_entity_poly.entity_id
_entity_poly.type
_entity_poly.pdbx_seq_one_letter_code
_entity_poly.pdbx_strand_id
1 'polypeptide(L)'
;MNNSQRGLLVQHLSEAELDQAVEAAQKADETRLVRRLCFIKNLYQGDTREQAGRRVGISRSTTRRWAVAWNDDGIEGLSSRETHPETG
;
A
#
# COMPACT_ATOMS: atom_id res chain seq x y z
N MET A 1 18.45 16.52 11.02
CA MET A 1 18.45 15.33 10.13
C MET A 1 17.10 14.65 10.24
N ASN A 2 16.20 14.87 9.28
CA ASN A 2 14.86 14.32 9.31
C ASN A 2 14.95 12.85 8.90
N ASN A 3 14.88 11.96 9.89
CA ASN A 3 14.74 10.52 9.66
C ASN A 3 13.30 10.26 9.17
N SER A 4 12.99 10.80 7.99
CA SER A 4 11.67 10.88 7.37
C SER A 4 11.26 9.49 6.94
N GLN A 5 10.78 8.69 7.90
CA GLN A 5 9.95 7.51 7.71
C GLN A 5 10.27 6.76 6.40
N ARG A 6 11.56 6.46 6.16
CA ARG A 6 12.01 5.49 5.17
C ARG A 6 11.51 4.16 5.68
N GLY A 7 10.24 3.93 5.41
CA GLY A 7 9.51 2.81 5.91
C GLY A 7 10.16 1.57 5.35
N LEU A 8 10.71 0.75 6.23
CA LEU A 8 11.04 -0.64 5.93
C LEU A 8 9.75 -1.32 5.46
N LEU A 9 9.48 -1.24 4.17
CA LEU A 9 8.47 -2.06 3.51
C LEU A 9 9.12 -3.40 3.24
N VAL A 10 8.45 -4.47 3.67
CA VAL A 10 8.84 -5.82 3.33
C VAL A 10 8.61 -5.98 1.83
N GLN A 11 9.65 -6.40 1.13
CA GLN A 11 9.58 -6.61 -0.31
C GLN A 11 8.93 -7.98 -0.57
N HIS A 12 7.60 -8.04 -0.46
CA HIS A 12 6.83 -9.25 -0.75
C HIS A 12 6.76 -9.56 -2.23
N LEU A 13 6.80 -8.52 -3.07
CA LEU A 13 6.76 -8.62 -4.53
C LEU A 13 7.81 -7.72 -5.16
N SER A 14 8.28 -8.16 -6.33
CA SER A 14 9.12 -7.35 -7.20
C SER A 14 8.31 -6.22 -7.85
N GLU A 15 8.98 -5.18 -8.33
CA GLU A 15 8.30 -4.05 -8.98
C GLU A 15 7.46 -4.47 -10.19
N ALA A 16 7.94 -5.47 -10.96
CA ALA A 16 7.21 -6.05 -12.08
C ALA A 16 5.95 -6.82 -11.63
N GLU A 17 6.05 -7.63 -10.57
CA GLU A 17 4.90 -8.38 -10.04
C GLU A 17 3.84 -7.45 -9.45
N LEU A 18 4.28 -6.36 -8.81
CA LEU A 18 3.38 -5.32 -8.32
C LEU A 18 2.63 -4.64 -9.48
N ASP A 19 3.31 -4.39 -10.61
CA ASP A 19 2.68 -3.85 -11.82
C ASP A 19 1.63 -4.81 -12.37
N GLN A 20 1.96 -6.10 -12.49
CA GLN A 20 1.02 -7.13 -12.92
C GLN A 20 -0.18 -7.23 -11.98
N ALA A 21 0.02 -7.12 -10.66
CA ALA A 21 -1.06 -7.11 -9.69
C ALA A 21 -1.97 -5.88 -9.83
N VAL A 22 -1.39 -4.71 -10.10
CA VAL A 22 -2.14 -3.47 -10.39
C VAL A 22 -2.98 -3.64 -11.65
N GLU A 23 -2.43 -4.22 -12.71
CA GLU A 23 -3.15 -4.51 -13.96
C GLU A 23 -4.26 -5.54 -13.75
N ALA A 24 -3.99 -6.61 -13.01
CA ALA A 24 -4.98 -7.63 -12.68
C ALA A 24 -6.15 -7.06 -11.88
N ALA A 25 -5.84 -6.25 -10.85
CA ALA A 25 -6.85 -5.55 -10.06
C ALA A 25 -7.66 -4.54 -10.89
N GLN A 26 -7.04 -3.87 -11.87
CA GLN A 26 -7.76 -3.02 -12.82
C GLN A 26 -8.73 -3.82 -13.68
N LYS A 27 -8.28 -4.96 -14.22
CA LYS A 27 -9.13 -5.86 -15.03
C LYS A 27 -10.27 -6.47 -14.23
N ALA A 28 -10.09 -6.65 -12.93
CA ALA A 28 -11.10 -7.16 -12.00
C ALA A 28 -12.04 -6.07 -11.44
N ASP A 29 -11.93 -4.82 -11.92
CA ASP A 29 -12.68 -3.66 -11.41
C ASP A 29 -12.48 -3.41 -9.89
N GLU A 30 -11.37 -3.89 -9.33
CA GLU A 30 -11.02 -3.71 -7.92
C GLU A 30 -10.33 -2.36 -7.68
N THR A 31 -11.04 -1.26 -7.94
CA THR A 31 -10.49 0.11 -7.83
C THR A 31 -9.84 0.39 -6.47
N ARG A 32 -10.34 -0.23 -5.40
CA ARG A 32 -9.78 -0.13 -4.04
C ARG A 32 -8.39 -0.76 -3.97
N LEU A 33 -8.23 -1.96 -4.53
CA LEU A 33 -6.96 -2.69 -4.54
C LEU A 33 -5.95 -1.98 -5.45
N VAL A 34 -6.36 -1.52 -6.63
CA VAL A 34 -5.54 -0.71 -7.55
C VAL A 34 -4.94 0.49 -6.83
N ARG A 35 -5.75 1.22 -6.04
CA ARG A 35 -5.30 2.40 -5.30
C ARG A 35 -4.28 2.05 -4.21
N ARG A 36 -4.47 0.92 -3.53
CA ARG A 36 -3.56 0.40 -2.49
C ARG A 36 -2.23 -0.04 -3.09
N LEU A 37 -2.26 -0.80 -4.19
CA LEU A 37 -1.06 -1.25 -4.88
C LEU A 37 -0.29 -0.07 -5.50
N CYS A 38 -1.00 0.92 -6.05
CA CYS A 38 -0.38 2.15 -6.55
C CYS A 38 0.34 2.89 -5.41
N PHE A 39 -0.23 2.93 -4.20
CA PHE A 39 0.46 3.50 -3.03
C PHE A 39 1.79 2.78 -2.74
N ILE A 40 1.81 1.43 -2.73
CA ILE A 40 3.05 0.66 -2.55
C ILE A 40 4.05 0.93 -3.66
N LYS A 41 3.60 1.02 -4.91
CA LYS A 41 4.47 1.31 -6.06
C LYS A 41 5.19 2.64 -5.89
N ASN A 42 4.49 3.68 -5.42
CA ASN A 42 5.12 4.96 -5.13
C ASN A 42 6.22 4.82 -4.06
N LEU A 43 6.02 3.99 -3.04
CA LEU A 43 7.01 3.76 -1.99
C LEU A 43 8.24 3.03 -2.52
N TYR A 44 8.06 2.08 -3.44
CA TYR A 44 9.16 1.39 -4.13
C TYR A 44 9.99 2.37 -4.99
N GLN A 45 9.34 3.35 -5.61
CA GLN A 45 10.02 4.43 -6.33
C GLN A 45 10.76 5.43 -5.42
N GLY A 46 10.70 5.24 -4.10
CA GLY A 46 11.40 6.06 -3.12
C GLY A 46 10.57 7.21 -2.55
N ASP A 47 9.28 7.31 -2.87
CA ASP A 47 8.40 8.27 -2.18
C ASP A 47 8.26 7.91 -0.70
N THR A 48 8.08 8.94 0.12
CA THR A 48 7.70 8.76 1.52
C THR A 48 6.23 8.36 1.62
N ARG A 49 5.84 7.73 2.73
CA ARG A 49 4.43 7.39 3.05
C ARG A 49 3.49 8.58 2.92
N GLU A 50 3.95 9.78 3.25
CA GLU A 50 3.16 11.00 3.12
C GLU A 50 3.00 11.45 1.67
N GLN A 51 4.07 11.40 0.87
CA GLN A 51 4.02 11.75 -0.55
C GLN A 51 3.18 10.74 -1.35
N ALA A 52 3.44 9.45 -1.16
CA ALA A 52 2.66 8.38 -1.77
C ALA A 52 1.17 8.51 -1.39
N GLY A 53 0.88 8.81 -0.12
CA GLY A 53 -0.49 9.06 0.36
C GLY A 53 -1.16 10.25 -0.32
N ARG A 54 -0.45 11.37 -0.46
CA ARG A 54 -0.95 12.55 -1.18
C ARG A 54 -1.22 12.25 -2.65
N ARG A 55 -0.36 11.48 -3.33
CA ARG A 55 -0.55 11.10 -4.75
C ARG A 55 -1.81 10.28 -4.96
N VAL A 56 -2.09 9.33 -4.08
CA VAL A 56 -3.32 8.53 -4.16
C VAL A 56 -4.53 9.21 -3.51
N GLY A 57 -4.36 10.36 -2.87
CA GLY A 57 -5.43 11.16 -2.25
C GLY A 57 -5.96 10.58 -0.93
N ILE A 58 -5.10 10.02 -0.07
CA ILE A 58 -5.46 9.47 1.24
C ILE A 58 -4.77 10.19 2.41
N SER A 59 -5.40 10.13 3.57
CA SER A 59 -4.87 10.68 4.82
C SER A 59 -3.68 9.87 5.38
N ARG A 60 -2.83 10.53 6.16
CA ARG A 60 -1.63 9.92 6.80
C ARG A 60 -1.95 8.71 7.68
N SER A 61 -3.11 8.67 8.32
CA SER A 61 -3.55 7.51 9.12
C SER A 61 -3.74 6.26 8.25
N THR A 62 -4.26 6.44 7.04
CA THR A 62 -4.51 5.39 6.07
C THR A 62 -3.21 4.85 5.49
N THR A 63 -2.25 5.73 5.18
CA THR A 63 -0.95 5.33 4.63
C THR A 63 -0.19 4.41 5.58
N ARG A 64 -0.27 4.67 6.89
CA ARG A 64 0.32 3.79 7.92
C ARG A 64 -0.35 2.42 7.93
N ARG A 65 -1.69 2.37 7.92
CA ARG A 65 -2.46 1.12 7.93
C ARG A 65 -2.09 0.24 6.73
N TRP A 66 -2.01 0.83 5.54
CA TRP A 66 -1.66 0.09 4.32
C TRP A 66 -0.23 -0.44 4.34
N ALA A 67 0.73 0.35 4.83
CA ALA A 67 2.11 -0.12 4.95
C ALA A 67 2.26 -1.28 5.95
N VAL A 68 1.48 -1.27 7.05
CA VAL A 68 1.47 -2.39 8.01
C VAL A 68 0.82 -3.62 7.40
N ALA A 69 -0.35 -3.46 6.77
CA ALA A 69 -1.06 -4.58 6.13
C ALA A 69 -0.23 -5.23 5.02
N TRP A 70 0.47 -4.42 4.21
CA TRP A 70 1.43 -4.94 3.25
C TRP A 70 2.59 -5.67 3.93
N ASN A 71 3.15 -5.12 5.01
CA ASN A 71 4.26 -5.79 5.69
C ASN A 71 3.88 -7.13 6.31
N ASP A 72 2.66 -7.24 6.81
CA ASP A 72 2.14 -8.46 7.45
C ASP A 72 1.85 -9.56 6.42
N ASP A 73 1.13 -9.20 5.34
CA ASP A 73 0.44 -10.18 4.50
C ASP A 73 0.45 -9.80 3.00
N GLY A 74 1.29 -8.84 2.60
CA GLY A 74 1.50 -8.46 1.20
C GLY A 74 0.24 -7.98 0.47
N ILE A 75 -0.05 -8.58 -0.69
CA ILE A 75 -1.27 -8.29 -1.45
C ILE A 75 -2.51 -8.72 -0.68
N GLU A 76 -2.49 -9.86 0.00
CA GLU A 76 -3.66 -10.38 0.71
C GLU A 76 -4.02 -9.46 1.89
N GLY A 77 -3.03 -8.90 2.59
CA GLY A 77 -3.27 -7.86 3.60
C GLY A 77 -3.81 -6.56 3.02
N LEU A 78 -3.40 -6.18 1.81
CA LEU A 78 -3.96 -5.03 1.10
C LEU A 78 -5.32 -5.28 0.47
N SER A 79 -5.65 -6.51 0.12
CA SER A 79 -6.96 -6.87 -0.43
C SER A 79 -7.96 -7.12 0.69
N SER A 80 -7.49 -7.65 1.81
CA SER A 80 -8.27 -8.02 2.99
C SER A 80 -9.22 -6.90 3.36
N ARG A 81 -10.48 -7.22 3.08
CA ARG A 81 -11.68 -6.48 3.45
C ARG A 81 -11.52 -6.09 4.89
N GLU A 82 -11.72 -4.80 5.16
CA GLU A 82 -11.72 -4.15 6.47
C GLU A 82 -12.26 -5.06 7.59
N THR A 83 -11.44 -5.96 8.11
CA THR A 83 -11.69 -6.65 9.37
C THR A 83 -11.13 -5.70 10.40
N HIS A 84 -11.99 -4.81 10.85
CA HIS A 84 -11.90 -4.36 12.23
C HIS A 84 -12.33 -5.56 13.10
N PRO A 85 -11.44 -6.26 13.80
CA PRO A 85 -11.77 -6.71 15.14
C PRO A 85 -11.59 -5.49 16.05
N GLU A 86 -12.72 -5.02 16.57
CA GLU A 86 -12.95 -4.38 17.88
C GLU A 86 -11.84 -3.59 18.59
N THR A 87 -12.25 -2.45 19.17
CA THR A 87 -11.64 -1.95 20.40
C THR A 87 -12.74 -1.38 21.29
N GLY A 88 -13.03 -2.10 22.38
CA GLY A 88 -13.50 -1.57 23.68
C GLY A 88 -14.89 -0.96 23.75
#